data_AF-A0A6P6AD68-F1
#
_entry.id   AF-A0A6P6AD68-F1
#
_cell.length_a   1.000
_cell.length_b   1.000
_cell.length_c   1.000
_cell.angle_alpha   90.00
_cell.angle_beta   90.00
_cell.angle_gamma   90.00
#
_symmetry.space_group_name_H-M   'P 1'
#
loop_
_entity.id
_entity.type
_entity.pdbx_description
1 polymer ?
#
loop_
_entity_poly.entity_id
_entity_poly.type
_entity_poly.pdbx_seq_one_letter_code
_entity_poly.pdbx_strand_id
1 'polypeptide(L)'
;MSSISIQISDDDSDNCDSPSMPPTSSLLKPRNIRSRQHILQDFHENQNQRHQSFGQHSKKKNETLIRAFLIIIKNRWGLLVFFPLFSFILFGLWRIFSITHQDMGRVDPNLRVSVKRKQSCLKLLDQEELENLEIPSMVTPRFPVKRVVYISDSDGSDIGANITSPRQPSESTRFNMFTGYQTIHQREQSYKVNETAAVHCGFYSENGGFKISDEDKSYTQTCQIVVSTCAFGGGDDLFQPVGMSLSSLKKVCYVAFWDEITLQIQEADGHKIDDNHMIGIWRVIVVQELPFADQRLNGKIPKILAHRLFPQARYSIWVDSKSQFRQDPLGVLEALLWRTGSVLAISEHGARSSIYDEGKAVVEKNKATSEEVEAQLFQYRQDGFPNEKKFNGKKALVEASVIVREHTPSTNLFMCLWFNEVVRFTSRDQLSFPFVLRQLSILTNINMFPVCTRKELVNTMGHKRKAISQIS
;
A
#
# COMPACT_ATOMS: atom_id res chain seq x y z
N MET A 1 25.57 60.21 -10.98
CA MET A 1 26.50 59.08 -10.77
C MET A 1 25.67 57.85 -10.48
N SER A 2 25.62 56.93 -11.45
CA SER A 2 25.36 55.47 -11.32
C SER A 2 24.10 55.06 -10.53
N SER A 3 22.90 54.93 -11.14
CA SER A 3 22.38 53.76 -11.90
C SER A 3 22.41 52.48 -11.05
N ILE A 4 21.33 51.76 -10.73
CA ILE A 4 20.06 51.48 -11.41
C ILE A 4 18.98 51.24 -10.33
N SER A 5 17.80 51.86 -10.49
CA SER A 5 16.60 51.61 -9.69
C SER A 5 15.50 51.13 -10.63
N ILE A 6 14.88 49.99 -10.30
CA ILE A 6 13.72 49.43 -11.00
C ILE A 6 12.61 49.33 -9.96
N GLN A 7 11.52 50.08 -10.14
CA GLN A 7 10.23 49.82 -9.49
C GLN A 7 9.09 50.59 -10.20
N ILE A 8 8.01 49.82 -10.50
CA ILE A 8 6.56 50.16 -10.43
C ILE A 8 6.02 51.04 -11.60
N SER A 9 4.87 50.83 -12.26
CA SER A 9 3.60 50.11 -12.02
C SER A 9 2.79 49.94 -13.33
N ASP A 10 2.12 48.78 -13.46
CA ASP A 10 0.70 48.51 -13.77
C ASP A 10 -0.09 49.37 -14.80
N ASP A 11 -0.60 48.78 -15.88
CA ASP A 11 -2.01 48.32 -16.04
C ASP A 11 -2.33 47.90 -17.50
N ASP A 12 -3.35 47.06 -17.62
CA ASP A 12 -3.84 46.27 -18.78
C ASP A 12 -4.04 46.98 -20.13
N SER A 13 -3.78 46.28 -21.25
CA SER A 13 -4.64 46.34 -22.46
C SER A 13 -4.24 45.32 -23.55
N ASP A 14 -5.29 44.70 -24.09
CA ASP A 14 -5.37 43.88 -25.30
C ASP A 14 -4.67 44.45 -26.55
N ASN A 15 -4.25 43.55 -27.46
CA ASN A 15 -3.91 43.94 -28.83
C ASN A 15 -4.49 42.95 -29.85
N CYS A 16 -5.48 43.44 -30.61
CA CYS A 16 -6.04 42.87 -31.84
C CYS A 16 -5.73 43.83 -33.01
N ASP A 17 -5.40 43.23 -34.16
CA ASP A 17 -5.74 43.64 -35.53
C ASP A 17 -5.00 44.74 -36.35
N SER A 18 -4.74 44.34 -37.63
CA SER A 18 -4.91 45.07 -38.91
C SER A 18 -3.77 45.98 -39.49
N PRO A 19 -3.84 46.48 -40.76
CA PRO A 19 -4.19 45.88 -42.08
C PRO A 19 -3.32 46.43 -43.28
N SER A 20 -3.54 45.96 -44.53
CA SER A 20 -3.65 46.85 -45.74
C SER A 20 -3.88 46.10 -47.09
N MET A 21 -4.82 46.64 -47.88
CA MET A 21 -5.42 46.29 -49.19
C MET A 21 -4.74 47.09 -50.37
N PRO A 22 -5.21 47.23 -51.64
CA PRO A 22 -6.24 46.57 -52.51
C PRO A 22 -5.77 46.42 -54.02
N PRO A 23 -6.57 46.64 -55.11
CA PRO A 23 -7.53 45.73 -55.79
C PRO A 23 -7.37 45.63 -57.34
N THR A 24 -8.18 44.79 -58.02
CA THR A 24 -9.13 45.18 -59.11
C THR A 24 -9.73 43.97 -59.84
N SER A 25 -11.05 44.04 -60.13
CA SER A 25 -11.77 43.18 -61.07
C SER A 25 -12.83 44.00 -61.82
N SER A 26 -13.08 43.67 -63.09
CA SER A 26 -14.23 44.17 -63.86
C SER A 26 -14.71 43.13 -64.89
N LEU A 27 -15.89 42.56 -64.62
CA LEU A 27 -17.09 42.38 -65.49
C LEU A 27 -16.94 42.18 -67.01
N LEU A 28 -17.47 41.07 -67.55
CA LEU A 28 -18.65 40.98 -68.45
C LEU A 28 -18.85 39.57 -69.07
N LYS A 29 -20.11 39.09 -69.10
CA LYS A 29 -20.70 37.89 -69.78
C LYS A 29 -21.13 38.27 -71.23
N PRO A 30 -21.76 37.41 -72.10
CA PRO A 30 -21.94 35.94 -72.20
C PRO A 30 -21.83 35.35 -73.66
N ARG A 31 -22.14 34.02 -73.81
CA ARG A 31 -22.71 33.25 -74.98
C ARG A 31 -21.85 32.26 -75.79
N ASN A 32 -22.30 30.98 -75.78
CA ASN A 32 -22.54 29.98 -76.88
C ASN A 32 -21.43 29.68 -77.92
N ILE A 33 -21.24 28.50 -78.56
CA ILE A 33 -21.90 27.17 -78.68
C ILE A 33 -20.97 26.30 -79.57
N ARG A 34 -21.03 24.97 -79.45
CA ARG A 34 -20.59 23.92 -80.43
C ARG A 34 -19.23 24.09 -81.11
N SER A 35 -18.23 23.33 -80.63
CA SER A 35 -17.18 22.70 -81.47
C SER A 35 -16.13 21.91 -80.67
N ARG A 36 -16.35 21.61 -79.37
CA ARG A 36 -15.38 20.87 -78.53
C ARG A 36 -15.88 19.54 -77.96
N GLN A 37 -17.07 19.07 -78.34
CA GLN A 37 -17.58 17.76 -77.88
C GLN A 37 -17.08 16.57 -78.70
N HIS A 38 -16.59 16.75 -79.93
CA HIS A 38 -16.08 15.63 -80.75
C HIS A 38 -14.59 15.32 -80.56
N ILE A 39 -13.81 16.17 -79.87
CA ILE A 39 -12.36 15.95 -79.67
C ILE A 39 -12.06 15.37 -78.27
N LEU A 40 -13.01 15.46 -77.34
CA LEU A 40 -12.89 14.90 -75.98
C LEU A 40 -13.44 13.47 -75.84
N GLN A 41 -14.20 12.97 -76.82
CA GLN A 41 -14.77 11.62 -76.80
C GLN A 41 -13.78 10.57 -77.34
N ASP A 42 -13.00 10.90 -78.37
CA ASP A 42 -11.98 10.01 -78.94
C ASP A 42 -10.71 9.87 -78.08
N PHE A 43 -10.47 10.80 -77.15
CA PHE A 43 -9.35 10.71 -76.19
C PHE A 43 -9.69 9.88 -74.95
N HIS A 44 -10.98 9.75 -74.61
CA HIS A 44 -11.45 8.99 -73.45
C HIS A 44 -11.70 7.49 -73.74
N GLU A 45 -11.98 7.10 -75.00
CA GLU A 45 -12.15 5.69 -75.38
C GLU A 45 -10.81 4.93 -75.51
N ASN A 46 -9.73 5.61 -75.92
CA ASN A 46 -8.41 4.98 -76.08
C ASN A 46 -7.64 4.74 -74.75
N GLN A 47 -7.99 5.45 -73.68
CA GLN A 47 -7.41 5.22 -72.34
C GLN A 47 -8.10 4.08 -71.58
N ASN A 48 -9.42 3.89 -71.75
CA ASN A 48 -10.16 2.84 -71.05
C ASN A 48 -9.90 1.42 -71.58
N GLN A 49 -9.56 1.25 -72.87
CA GLN A 49 -9.19 -0.07 -73.41
C GLN A 49 -7.79 -0.56 -72.97
N ARG A 50 -6.85 0.36 -72.65
CA ARG A 50 -5.53 -0.02 -72.11
C ARG A 50 -5.57 -0.39 -70.63
N HIS A 51 -6.48 0.18 -69.84
CA HIS A 51 -6.62 -0.13 -68.41
C HIS A 51 -7.37 -1.46 -68.13
N GLN A 52 -8.26 -1.92 -69.02
CA GLN A 52 -8.94 -3.21 -68.82
C GLN A 52 -8.08 -4.44 -69.19
N SER A 53 -7.14 -4.32 -70.14
CA SER A 53 -6.24 -5.42 -70.55
C SER A 53 -5.15 -5.75 -69.50
N PHE A 54 -4.59 -4.74 -68.84
CA PHE A 54 -3.57 -4.94 -67.78
C PHE A 54 -4.15 -5.51 -66.48
N GLY A 55 -5.43 -5.23 -66.16
CA GLY A 55 -6.10 -5.67 -64.94
C GLY A 55 -6.46 -7.16 -64.90
N GLN A 56 -6.69 -7.81 -66.04
CA GLN A 56 -7.03 -9.24 -66.10
C GLN A 56 -5.79 -10.17 -66.08
N HIS A 57 -4.66 -9.71 -66.62
CA HIS A 57 -3.44 -10.53 -66.66
C HIS A 57 -2.68 -10.55 -65.31
N SER A 58 -2.75 -9.46 -64.55
CA SER A 58 -2.18 -9.36 -63.19
C SER A 58 -2.98 -10.16 -62.14
N LYS A 59 -4.33 -10.16 -62.22
CA LYS A 59 -5.18 -10.96 -61.33
C LYS A 59 -5.02 -12.47 -61.50
N LYS A 60 -4.89 -12.97 -62.75
CA LYS A 60 -4.69 -14.42 -63.01
C LYS A 60 -3.33 -14.93 -62.54
N LYS A 61 -2.25 -14.14 -62.67
CA LYS A 61 -0.92 -14.54 -62.16
C LYS A 61 -0.89 -14.62 -60.63
N ASN A 62 -1.53 -13.68 -59.92
CA ASN A 62 -1.59 -13.69 -58.46
C ASN A 62 -2.46 -14.83 -57.88
N GLU A 63 -3.61 -15.16 -58.49
CA GLU A 63 -4.40 -16.33 -58.04
C GLU A 63 -3.68 -17.67 -58.24
N THR A 64 -2.91 -17.80 -59.32
CA THR A 64 -2.16 -19.04 -59.61
C THR A 64 -0.95 -19.19 -58.66
N LEU A 65 -0.27 -18.10 -58.32
CA LEU A 65 0.79 -18.07 -57.31
C LEU A 65 0.27 -18.36 -55.90
N ILE A 66 -0.89 -17.80 -55.53
CA ILE A 66 -1.51 -18.06 -54.21
C ILE A 66 -1.97 -19.52 -54.10
N ARG A 67 -2.55 -20.09 -55.16
CA ARG A 67 -2.92 -21.52 -55.18
C ARG A 67 -1.71 -22.44 -55.11
N ALA A 68 -0.62 -22.13 -55.81
CA ALA A 68 0.63 -22.89 -55.72
C ALA A 68 1.27 -22.79 -54.33
N PHE A 69 1.26 -21.60 -53.73
CA PHE A 69 1.78 -21.36 -52.37
C PHE A 69 0.96 -22.10 -51.30
N LEU A 70 -0.38 -22.13 -51.43
CA LEU A 70 -1.26 -22.88 -50.53
C LEU A 70 -1.09 -24.41 -50.66
N ILE A 71 -0.76 -24.93 -51.85
CA ILE A 71 -0.45 -26.36 -52.06
C ILE A 71 0.89 -26.74 -51.42
N ILE A 72 1.91 -25.88 -51.54
CA ILE A 72 3.23 -26.08 -50.91
C ILE A 72 3.11 -26.08 -49.38
N ILE A 73 2.29 -25.17 -48.85
CA ILE A 73 1.96 -25.10 -47.42
C ILE A 73 1.20 -26.35 -46.99
N LYS A 74 0.12 -26.74 -47.68
CA LYS A 74 -0.69 -27.93 -47.33
C LYS A 74 0.10 -29.25 -47.35
N ASN A 75 1.11 -29.41 -48.23
CA ASN A 75 1.92 -30.63 -48.32
C ASN A 75 3.21 -30.63 -47.46
N ARG A 76 3.59 -29.52 -46.81
CA ARG A 76 4.79 -29.45 -45.94
C ARG A 76 4.52 -29.05 -44.49
N TRP A 77 3.25 -28.91 -44.08
CA TRP A 77 2.87 -28.59 -42.69
C TRP A 77 3.40 -29.58 -41.65
N GLY A 78 3.47 -30.87 -41.99
CA GLY A 78 4.05 -31.89 -41.11
C GLY A 78 5.57 -31.74 -40.90
N LEU A 79 6.30 -31.05 -41.78
CA LEU A 79 7.75 -30.87 -41.66
C LEU A 79 8.13 -29.51 -41.06
N LEU A 80 7.32 -28.46 -41.30
CA LEU A 80 7.60 -27.11 -40.78
C LEU A 80 7.20 -26.90 -39.32
N VAL A 81 6.25 -27.68 -38.80
CA VAL A 81 5.83 -27.60 -37.39
C VAL A 81 6.65 -28.56 -36.50
N PHE A 82 7.11 -29.70 -37.03
CA PHE A 82 7.81 -30.71 -36.23
C PHE A 82 9.31 -30.44 -36.03
N PHE A 83 9.99 -29.74 -36.94
CA PHE A 83 11.43 -29.46 -36.77
C PHE A 83 11.78 -28.49 -35.62
N PRO A 84 11.04 -27.37 -35.40
CA PRO A 84 11.32 -26.51 -34.24
C PRO A 84 10.87 -27.16 -32.92
N LEU A 85 9.75 -27.90 -32.90
CA LEU A 85 9.28 -28.60 -31.70
C LEU A 85 10.22 -29.73 -31.25
N PHE A 86 10.80 -30.49 -32.19
CA PHE A 86 11.75 -31.55 -31.86
C PHE A 86 13.10 -31.01 -31.36
N SER A 87 13.55 -29.86 -31.88
CA SER A 87 14.75 -29.17 -31.39
C SER A 87 14.58 -28.63 -29.96
N PHE A 88 13.41 -28.08 -29.62
CA PHE A 88 13.09 -27.66 -28.25
C PHE A 88 12.98 -28.84 -27.27
N ILE A 89 12.46 -29.98 -27.71
CA ILE A 89 12.40 -31.21 -26.88
C ILE A 89 13.79 -31.82 -26.70
N LEU A 90 14.64 -31.87 -27.73
CA LEU A 90 16.03 -32.33 -27.58
C LEU A 90 16.85 -31.39 -26.70
N PHE A 91 16.68 -30.07 -26.81
CA PHE A 91 17.37 -29.10 -25.95
C PHE A 91 16.86 -29.16 -24.50
N GLY A 92 15.56 -29.37 -24.30
CA GLY A 92 14.95 -29.61 -22.99
C GLY A 92 15.45 -30.90 -22.34
N LEU A 93 15.50 -32.00 -23.10
CA LEU A 93 16.03 -33.29 -22.63
C LEU A 93 17.53 -33.22 -22.38
N TRP A 94 18.33 -32.51 -23.19
CA TRP A 94 19.76 -32.32 -22.95
C TRP A 94 20.04 -31.43 -21.73
N ARG A 95 19.17 -30.44 -21.43
CA ARG A 95 19.22 -29.65 -20.19
C ARG A 95 18.86 -30.49 -18.97
N ILE A 96 17.83 -31.33 -19.05
CA ILE A 96 17.45 -32.24 -17.98
C ILE A 96 18.57 -33.26 -17.75
N PHE A 97 19.14 -33.84 -18.81
CA PHE A 97 20.25 -34.80 -18.73
C PHE A 97 21.54 -34.17 -18.17
N SER A 98 21.84 -32.90 -18.50
CA SER A 98 22.99 -32.16 -17.94
C SER A 98 22.77 -31.74 -16.48
N ILE A 99 21.55 -31.41 -16.07
CA ILE A 99 21.21 -31.15 -14.67
C ILE A 99 21.29 -32.45 -13.84
N THR A 100 20.96 -33.61 -14.42
CA THR A 100 21.11 -34.90 -13.74
C THR A 100 22.55 -35.43 -13.70
N HIS A 101 23.45 -34.98 -14.59
CA HIS A 101 24.84 -35.45 -14.64
C HIS A 101 25.89 -34.54 -13.99
N GLN A 102 25.51 -33.33 -13.54
CA GLN A 102 26.41 -32.47 -12.75
C GLN A 102 26.33 -32.66 -11.24
N ASP A 103 25.48 -33.57 -10.73
CA ASP A 103 25.33 -33.82 -9.29
C ASP A 103 25.39 -35.30 -8.88
N MET A 104 26.01 -36.16 -9.70
CA MET A 104 26.42 -37.51 -9.27
C MET A 104 27.93 -37.56 -9.01
N GLY A 105 28.37 -36.75 -8.05
CA GLY A 105 29.58 -37.06 -7.30
C GLY A 105 29.30 -38.25 -6.38
N ARG A 106 30.09 -39.31 -6.53
CA ARG A 106 30.19 -40.51 -5.66
C ARG A 106 29.40 -40.42 -4.34
N VAL A 107 28.31 -41.16 -4.26
CA VAL A 107 27.65 -41.48 -2.99
C VAL A 107 28.58 -42.40 -2.20
N ASP A 108 29.24 -41.85 -1.20
CA ASP A 108 29.92 -42.60 -0.15
C ASP A 108 28.84 -43.27 0.72
N PRO A 109 28.79 -44.61 0.87
CA PRO A 109 27.73 -45.31 1.58
C PRO A 109 27.63 -44.99 3.09
N ASN A 110 28.56 -44.20 3.63
CA ASN A 110 28.63 -43.84 5.04
C ASN A 110 28.22 -42.39 5.37
N LEU A 111 27.72 -41.61 4.42
CA LEU A 111 27.20 -40.28 4.74
C LEU A 111 25.80 -40.39 5.35
N ARG A 112 25.73 -40.47 6.69
CA ARG A 112 24.51 -40.18 7.45
C ARG A 112 24.01 -38.79 7.03
N VAL A 113 23.03 -38.75 6.12
CA VAL A 113 22.22 -37.56 5.85
C VAL A 113 21.42 -37.30 7.11
N SER A 114 22.03 -36.54 8.03
CA SER A 114 21.27 -35.85 9.05
C SER A 114 20.35 -34.90 8.31
N VAL A 115 19.08 -35.26 8.17
CA VAL A 115 18.02 -34.31 7.84
C VAL A 115 18.07 -33.29 8.98
N LYS A 116 18.85 -32.22 8.80
CA LYS A 116 18.87 -31.09 9.73
C LYS A 116 17.47 -30.51 9.69
N ARG A 117 16.63 -30.95 10.63
CA ARG A 117 15.30 -30.41 10.89
C ARG A 117 15.47 -28.90 10.97
N LYS A 118 14.91 -28.17 10.00
CA LYS A 118 15.08 -26.72 9.89
C LYS A 118 14.68 -26.12 11.24
N GLN A 119 15.63 -25.48 11.91
CA GLN A 119 15.40 -24.95 13.24
C GLN A 119 14.31 -23.85 13.14
N SER A 120 13.30 -23.95 14.01
CA SER A 120 12.21 -22.97 14.09
C SER A 120 12.77 -21.57 14.34
N CYS A 121 12.31 -20.57 13.59
CA CYS A 121 12.71 -19.17 13.79
C CYS A 121 12.02 -18.53 15.00
N LEU A 122 10.91 -19.09 15.44
CA LEU A 122 10.16 -18.73 16.63
C LEU A 122 10.15 -19.92 17.59
N LYS A 123 10.66 -19.70 18.81
CA LYS A 123 10.56 -20.67 19.89
C LYS A 123 9.43 -20.24 20.80
N LEU A 124 8.32 -20.95 20.73
CA LEU A 124 7.19 -20.77 21.65
C LEU A 124 7.33 -21.70 22.85
N LEU A 125 6.66 -21.32 23.93
CA LEU A 125 6.40 -22.22 25.06
C LEU A 125 5.59 -23.43 24.60
N ASP A 126 5.64 -24.51 25.37
CA ASP A 126 4.80 -25.67 25.09
C ASP A 126 3.32 -25.40 25.47
N GLN A 127 2.43 -26.33 25.11
CA GLN A 127 1.00 -26.14 25.30
C GLN A 127 0.59 -26.05 26.78
N GLU A 128 1.28 -26.77 27.67
CA GLU A 128 0.96 -26.79 29.10
C GLU A 128 1.42 -25.49 29.77
N GLU A 129 2.62 -25.03 29.43
CA GLU A 129 3.14 -23.73 29.86
C GLU A 129 2.26 -22.57 29.35
N LEU A 130 1.80 -22.63 28.09
CA LEU A 130 0.91 -21.62 27.51
C LEU A 130 -0.44 -21.55 28.22
N GLU A 131 -1.03 -22.69 28.54
CA GLU A 131 -2.35 -22.73 29.18
C GLU A 131 -2.31 -22.06 30.57
N ASN A 132 -1.20 -22.28 31.30
CA ASN A 132 -0.95 -21.73 32.63
C ASN A 132 -0.27 -20.36 32.62
N LEU A 133 -0.03 -19.76 31.45
CA LEU A 133 0.71 -18.51 31.35
C LEU A 133 -0.09 -17.34 31.92
N GLU A 134 0.52 -16.65 32.89
CA GLU A 134 0.00 -15.42 33.46
C GLU A 134 0.57 -14.19 32.76
N ILE A 135 -0.25 -13.13 32.67
CA ILE A 135 0.19 -11.85 32.13
C ILE A 135 1.11 -11.20 33.17
N PRO A 136 2.36 -10.85 32.83
CA PRO A 136 3.29 -10.25 33.79
C PRO A 136 2.70 -8.99 34.43
N SER A 137 2.98 -8.76 35.71
CA SER A 137 2.59 -7.51 36.38
C SER A 137 3.31 -6.29 35.78
N MET A 138 2.78 -5.10 36.04
CA MET A 138 3.33 -3.86 35.48
C MET A 138 4.69 -3.57 36.12
N VAL A 139 5.78 -3.82 35.38
CA VAL A 139 7.09 -3.27 35.72
C VAL A 139 7.17 -1.95 35.00
N THR A 140 6.94 -0.82 35.68
CA THR A 140 7.02 0.51 35.07
C THR A 140 8.45 0.77 34.60
N PRO A 141 8.75 0.66 33.30
CA PRO A 141 10.07 0.97 32.80
C PRO A 141 10.26 2.47 32.97
N ARG A 142 11.49 2.92 33.25
CA ARG A 142 11.81 4.35 33.28
C ARG A 142 11.81 4.88 31.86
N PHE A 143 10.63 5.16 31.33
CA PHE A 143 10.47 5.80 30.04
C PHE A 143 10.70 7.31 30.15
N PRO A 144 11.30 7.95 29.13
CA PRO A 144 11.39 9.40 29.07
C PRO A 144 10.02 10.09 29.10
N VAL A 145 9.01 9.45 28.51
CA VAL A 145 7.62 9.92 28.49
C VAL A 145 6.83 9.18 29.55
N LYS A 146 6.21 9.92 30.47
CA LYS A 146 5.33 9.39 31.53
C LYS A 146 3.86 9.46 31.16
N ARG A 147 3.47 10.45 30.35
CA ARG A 147 2.08 10.69 29.94
C ARG A 147 2.00 11.22 28.52
N VAL A 148 1.00 10.76 27.77
CA VAL A 148 0.65 11.31 26.46
C VAL A 148 -0.72 11.99 26.58
N VAL A 149 -0.81 13.22 26.09
CA VAL A 149 -2.05 13.98 25.97
C VAL A 149 -2.40 14.06 24.49
N TYR A 150 -3.62 13.64 24.14
CA TYR A 150 -4.10 13.67 22.77
C TYR A 150 -4.80 14.98 22.51
N ILE A 151 -4.32 15.75 21.53
CA ILE A 151 -4.89 17.06 21.18
C ILE A 151 -6.27 16.87 20.54
N SER A 152 -7.23 17.66 20.98
CA SER A 152 -8.62 17.71 20.50
C SER A 152 -9.03 19.12 20.06
N ASP A 153 -10.17 19.24 19.38
CA ASP A 153 -10.75 20.55 19.00
C ASP A 153 -11.20 21.39 20.20
N SER A 154 -11.57 20.76 21.30
CA SER A 154 -11.94 21.44 22.55
C SER A 154 -10.77 22.21 23.20
N ASP A 155 -9.54 21.74 23.01
CA ASP A 155 -8.31 22.34 23.57
C ASP A 155 -7.95 23.68 22.91
N GLY A 156 -8.55 24.02 21.76
CA GLY A 156 -8.29 25.25 21.01
C GLY A 156 -9.00 26.50 21.56
N SER A 157 -9.89 26.36 22.56
CA SER A 157 -10.65 27.47 23.12
C SER A 157 -9.89 28.28 24.19
N ASP A 158 -8.82 27.73 24.78
CA ASP A 158 -8.06 28.34 25.89
C ASP A 158 -6.63 28.81 25.51
N ILE A 159 -6.16 28.57 24.29
CA ILE A 159 -4.88 29.11 23.81
C ILE A 159 -5.17 30.38 23.01
N GLY A 160 -5.19 31.51 23.74
CA GLY A 160 -5.27 32.85 23.17
C GLY A 160 -4.17 33.11 22.15
N ALA A 161 -4.47 32.86 20.88
CA ALA A 161 -3.73 33.34 19.75
C ALA A 161 -4.74 33.80 18.71
N ASN A 162 -4.64 35.07 18.31
CA ASN A 162 -5.27 35.65 17.14
C ASN A 162 -4.86 34.87 15.88
N ILE A 163 -5.42 33.68 15.68
CA ILE A 163 -5.36 32.95 14.42
C ILE A 163 -6.52 33.48 13.60
N THR A 164 -6.21 34.48 12.77
CA THR A 164 -7.00 34.89 11.60
C THR A 164 -7.61 33.68 10.93
N SER A 165 -8.92 33.48 11.10
CA SER A 165 -9.84 32.54 10.44
C SER A 165 -9.35 31.09 10.24
N PRO A 166 -10.24 30.10 10.22
CA PRO A 166 -9.87 28.80 9.63
C PRO A 166 -9.49 29.09 8.17
N ARG A 167 -8.19 29.10 7.86
CA ARG A 167 -7.75 29.03 6.46
C ARG A 167 -8.47 27.82 5.90
N GLN A 168 -9.32 28.05 4.90
CA GLN A 168 -9.99 26.98 4.20
C GLN A 168 -8.94 25.91 3.87
N PRO A 169 -9.25 24.61 4.04
CA PRO A 169 -8.34 23.57 3.64
C PRO A 169 -7.98 23.85 2.19
N SER A 170 -6.70 24.08 1.89
CA SER A 170 -6.29 23.92 0.50
C SER A 170 -6.68 22.49 0.12
N GLU A 171 -7.34 22.31 -1.02
CA GLU A 171 -7.84 21.01 -1.52
C GLU A 171 -6.78 19.88 -1.54
N SER A 172 -5.51 20.19 -1.27
CA SER A 172 -4.36 19.30 -1.26
C SER A 172 -3.98 18.64 0.08
N THR A 173 -4.57 18.99 1.23
CA THR A 173 -4.13 18.38 2.52
C THR A 173 -4.98 17.18 2.92
N ARG A 174 -4.34 16.05 3.26
CA ARG A 174 -4.98 14.85 3.85
C ARG A 174 -5.50 15.06 5.29
N PHE A 175 -5.33 16.25 5.86
CA PHE A 175 -5.81 16.59 7.21
C PHE A 175 -7.29 16.96 7.19
N ASN A 176 -7.98 16.58 8.25
CA ASN A 176 -9.43 16.67 8.40
C ASN A 176 -9.82 16.72 9.89
N MET A 177 -11.12 16.75 10.18
CA MET A 177 -11.63 16.72 11.55
C MET A 177 -11.26 15.45 12.34
N PHE A 178 -10.88 14.34 11.68
CA PHE A 178 -10.36 13.15 12.36
C PHE A 178 -8.95 13.38 12.90
N THR A 179 -8.09 13.98 12.11
CA THR A 179 -6.65 14.09 12.38
C THR A 179 -6.28 15.39 13.07
N GLY A 180 -7.10 16.42 12.90
CA GLY A 180 -6.76 17.80 13.19
C GLY A 180 -5.78 18.36 12.16
N TYR A 181 -5.62 19.69 12.15
CA TYR A 181 -4.84 20.40 11.14
C TYR A 181 -3.42 20.67 11.64
N GLN A 182 -2.61 19.62 11.77
CA GLN A 182 -1.25 19.75 12.29
C GLN A 182 -0.34 20.53 11.33
N THR A 183 0.21 21.64 11.78
CA THR A 183 1.22 22.44 11.07
C THR A 183 2.60 21.78 11.07
N ILE A 184 3.50 22.21 10.18
CA ILE A 184 4.91 21.75 10.18
C ILE A 184 5.62 22.10 11.50
N HIS A 185 5.36 23.28 12.07
CA HIS A 185 5.92 23.65 13.36
C HIS A 185 5.43 22.72 14.49
N GLN A 186 4.13 22.41 14.55
CA GLN A 186 3.58 21.46 15.53
C GLN A 186 4.14 20.05 15.32
N ARG A 187 4.36 19.63 14.08
CA ARG A 187 5.05 18.37 13.76
C ARG A 187 6.44 18.35 14.38
N GLU A 188 7.26 19.38 14.15
CA GLU A 188 8.62 19.46 14.73
C GLU A 188 8.60 19.47 16.27
N GLN A 189 7.68 20.23 16.89
CA GLN A 189 7.55 20.25 18.35
C GLN A 189 7.15 18.88 18.91
N SER A 190 6.35 18.10 18.18
CA SER A 190 5.87 16.79 18.66
C SER A 190 6.97 15.72 18.79
N TYR A 191 8.15 15.94 18.21
CA TYR A 191 9.33 15.09 18.40
C TYR A 191 10.20 15.50 19.60
N LYS A 192 9.91 16.64 20.24
CA LYS A 192 10.62 17.06 21.45
C LYS A 192 10.08 16.29 22.66
N VAL A 193 10.93 15.44 23.22
CA VAL A 193 10.55 14.51 24.28
C VAL A 193 10.56 15.22 25.64
N ASN A 194 9.38 15.29 26.26
CA ASN A 194 9.17 15.75 27.63
C ASN A 194 8.47 14.64 28.44
N GLU A 195 8.39 14.80 29.77
CA GLU A 195 7.66 13.83 30.62
C GLU A 195 6.16 13.73 30.25
N THR A 196 5.56 14.84 29.83
CA THR A 196 4.23 14.89 29.21
C THR A 196 4.36 15.32 27.75
N ALA A 197 3.88 14.50 26.82
CA ALA A 197 3.89 14.81 25.38
C ALA A 197 2.46 15.08 24.90
N ALA A 198 2.22 16.25 24.29
CA ALA A 198 0.96 16.57 23.62
C ALA A 198 1.09 16.30 22.12
N VAL A 199 0.17 15.53 21.54
CA VAL A 199 0.28 15.06 20.15
C VAL A 199 -1.08 14.88 19.46
N HIS A 200 -1.16 15.23 18.18
CA HIS A 200 -2.27 14.82 17.31
C HIS A 200 -2.21 13.30 17.12
N CYS A 201 -3.33 12.59 17.26
CA CYS A 201 -3.30 11.12 17.22
C CYS A 201 -4.63 10.51 16.75
N GLY A 202 -5.24 11.10 15.72
CA GLY A 202 -6.61 10.77 15.33
C GLY A 202 -7.64 11.14 16.40
N PHE A 203 -8.92 10.97 16.07
CA PHE A 203 -10.06 11.32 16.94
C PHE A 203 -9.95 12.75 17.51
N TYR A 204 -9.53 13.71 16.67
CA TYR A 204 -9.35 15.10 17.06
C TYR A 204 -10.69 15.80 17.38
N SER A 205 -11.71 15.55 16.56
CA SER A 205 -13.07 16.02 16.75
C SER A 205 -14.04 14.84 16.85
N GLU A 206 -15.10 14.99 17.62
CA GLU A 206 -16.22 14.04 17.61
C GLU A 206 -16.84 13.92 16.22
N ASN A 207 -16.83 14.99 15.42
CA ASN A 207 -17.34 14.97 14.04
C ASN A 207 -16.30 14.48 13.02
N GLY A 208 -15.18 13.91 13.49
CA GLY A 208 -14.10 13.42 12.64
C GLY A 208 -14.38 12.11 11.90
N GLY A 209 -15.48 11.42 12.18
CA GLY A 209 -15.78 10.11 11.61
C GLY A 209 -15.12 8.94 12.37
N PHE A 210 -14.97 7.79 11.70
CA PHE A 210 -14.61 6.49 12.30
C PHE A 210 -15.58 6.11 13.44
N LYS A 211 -16.87 6.14 13.14
CA LYS A 211 -17.93 5.87 14.11
C LYS A 211 -18.14 4.37 14.28
N ILE A 212 -18.26 3.93 15.53
CA ILE A 212 -18.61 2.55 15.90
C ILE A 212 -19.76 2.60 16.91
N SER A 213 -20.50 1.50 17.03
CA SER A 213 -21.64 1.40 17.95
C SER A 213 -21.21 1.58 19.41
N ASP A 214 -22.10 2.06 20.28
CA ASP A 214 -21.78 2.20 21.71
C ASP A 214 -21.57 0.85 22.42
N GLU A 215 -22.21 -0.20 21.91
CA GLU A 215 -21.96 -1.56 22.34
C GLU A 215 -20.52 -1.98 22.02
N ASP A 216 -20.05 -1.72 20.79
CA ASP A 216 -18.68 -2.02 20.40
C ASP A 216 -17.66 -1.16 21.15
N LYS A 217 -17.95 0.13 21.41
CA LYS A 217 -17.11 0.98 22.28
C LYS A 217 -16.99 0.39 23.67
N SER A 218 -18.09 -0.14 24.21
CA SER A 218 -18.10 -0.76 25.54
C SER A 218 -17.29 -2.05 25.53
N TYR A 219 -17.44 -2.88 24.49
CA TYR A 219 -16.65 -4.10 24.30
C TYR A 219 -15.14 -3.81 24.18
N THR A 220 -14.72 -2.80 23.39
CA THR A 220 -13.28 -2.51 23.25
C THR A 220 -12.63 -2.05 24.55
N GLN A 221 -13.40 -1.49 25.49
CA GLN A 221 -12.94 -1.12 26.83
C GLN A 221 -12.74 -2.33 27.76
N THR A 222 -13.32 -3.50 27.48
CA THR A 222 -13.10 -4.69 28.32
C THR A 222 -11.82 -5.44 27.95
N CYS A 223 -11.23 -5.16 26.79
CA CYS A 223 -10.10 -5.89 26.26
C CYS A 223 -8.79 -5.51 26.95
N GLN A 224 -8.15 -6.47 27.64
CA GLN A 224 -6.80 -6.32 28.21
C GLN A 224 -5.69 -6.67 27.21
N ILE A 225 -5.97 -7.67 26.35
CA ILE A 225 -5.13 -8.06 25.22
C ILE A 225 -6.03 -8.16 24.00
N VAL A 226 -5.56 -7.66 22.86
CA VAL A 226 -6.32 -7.72 21.60
C VAL A 226 -5.49 -8.22 20.44
N VAL A 227 -6.02 -9.16 19.67
CA VAL A 227 -5.61 -9.42 18.29
C VAL A 227 -6.59 -8.70 17.38
N SER A 228 -6.09 -7.88 16.46
CA SER A 228 -6.94 -7.09 15.58
C SER A 228 -6.52 -7.17 14.11
N THR A 229 -7.51 -7.13 13.23
CA THR A 229 -7.35 -7.00 11.78
C THR A 229 -8.37 -6.00 11.21
N CYS A 230 -8.25 -5.59 9.95
CA CYS A 230 -9.30 -4.84 9.27
C CYS A 230 -9.37 -5.17 7.79
N ALA A 231 -10.57 -5.09 7.24
CA ALA A 231 -10.80 -5.08 5.80
C ALA A 231 -11.75 -3.92 5.48
N PHE A 232 -11.31 -2.99 4.64
CA PHE A 232 -12.12 -1.87 4.17
C PHE A 232 -12.18 -1.89 2.64
N GLY A 233 -13.35 -1.62 2.07
CA GLY A 233 -13.62 -1.72 0.63
C GLY A 233 -13.71 -3.15 0.08
N GLY A 234 -13.87 -4.17 0.93
CA GLY A 234 -14.19 -5.55 0.51
C GLY A 234 -13.11 -6.32 -0.25
N GLY A 235 -11.84 -5.93 -0.09
CA GLY A 235 -10.72 -6.55 -0.82
C GLY A 235 -10.29 -7.93 -0.32
N ASP A 236 -10.53 -8.23 0.96
CA ASP A 236 -9.99 -9.40 1.66
C ASP A 236 -11.08 -10.18 2.40
N ASP A 237 -10.86 -11.49 2.56
CA ASP A 237 -11.68 -12.37 3.41
C ASP A 237 -11.21 -12.35 4.87
N LEU A 238 -12.09 -12.77 5.78
CA LEU A 238 -11.79 -12.90 7.20
C LEU A 238 -11.36 -14.33 7.55
N PHE A 239 -10.06 -14.55 7.60
CA PHE A 239 -9.51 -15.86 7.97
C PHE A 239 -9.56 -16.08 9.49
N GLN A 240 -10.11 -17.22 9.91
CA GLN A 240 -10.13 -17.61 11.33
C GLN A 240 -8.70 -17.86 11.83
N PRO A 241 -8.32 -17.37 13.03
CA PRO A 241 -7.05 -17.71 13.64
C PRO A 241 -6.99 -19.21 13.94
N VAL A 242 -5.80 -19.79 13.84
CA VAL A 242 -5.59 -21.21 14.12
C VAL A 242 -4.51 -21.38 15.19
N GLY A 243 -4.63 -22.42 16.00
CA GLY A 243 -3.67 -22.73 17.06
C GLY A 243 -3.81 -21.87 18.32
N MET A 244 -5.02 -21.39 18.64
CA MET A 244 -5.29 -20.69 19.90
C MET A 244 -5.49 -21.70 21.04
N SER A 245 -4.86 -21.48 22.19
CA SER A 245 -5.14 -22.20 23.43
C SER A 245 -6.48 -21.79 24.04
N LEU A 246 -7.01 -22.59 24.97
CA LEU A 246 -8.24 -22.25 25.69
C LEU A 246 -8.01 -21.03 26.59
N SER A 247 -6.81 -20.90 27.17
CA SER A 247 -6.36 -19.73 27.93
C SER A 247 -6.42 -18.46 27.09
N SER A 248 -5.89 -18.48 25.86
CA SER A 248 -5.95 -17.34 24.93
C SER A 248 -7.37 -16.97 24.54
N LEU A 249 -8.21 -17.95 24.22
CA LEU A 249 -9.62 -17.70 23.88
C LEU A 249 -10.41 -17.02 25.00
N LYS A 250 -9.99 -17.18 26.26
CA LYS A 250 -10.60 -16.51 27.42
C LYS A 250 -9.99 -15.14 27.73
N LYS A 251 -8.69 -14.98 27.52
CA LYS A 251 -7.92 -13.79 27.95
C LYS A 251 -7.77 -12.73 26.85
N VAL A 252 -7.98 -13.08 25.59
CA VAL A 252 -7.66 -12.24 24.44
C VAL A 252 -8.90 -11.93 23.63
N CYS A 253 -9.14 -10.64 23.37
CA CYS A 253 -10.14 -10.21 22.40
C CYS A 253 -9.63 -10.42 20.97
N TYR A 254 -10.50 -10.89 20.08
CA TYR A 254 -10.21 -10.98 18.65
C TYR A 254 -11.18 -10.05 17.92
N VAL A 255 -10.66 -9.01 17.27
CA VAL A 255 -11.48 -7.95 16.65
C VAL A 255 -11.16 -7.77 15.17
N ALA A 256 -12.18 -7.77 14.33
CA ALA A 256 -12.09 -7.46 12.91
C ALA A 256 -12.87 -6.17 12.62
N PHE A 257 -12.20 -5.14 12.09
CA PHE A 257 -12.87 -3.91 11.68
C PHE A 257 -13.27 -3.98 10.20
N TRP A 258 -14.55 -3.78 9.92
CA TRP A 258 -15.12 -3.72 8.57
C TRP A 258 -15.77 -2.37 8.30
N ASP A 259 -15.89 -2.00 7.04
CA ASP A 259 -16.76 -0.92 6.59
C ASP A 259 -18.06 -1.51 6.02
N GLU A 260 -19.05 -0.67 5.78
CA GLU A 260 -20.35 -1.10 5.23
C GLU A 260 -20.21 -1.83 3.88
N ILE A 261 -19.25 -1.42 3.06
CA ILE A 261 -18.96 -2.08 1.78
C ILE A 261 -18.46 -3.51 2.02
N THR A 262 -17.51 -3.70 2.93
CA THR A 262 -16.99 -5.03 3.27
C THR A 262 -18.08 -5.89 3.86
N LEU A 263 -18.91 -5.34 4.75
CA LEU A 263 -20.06 -6.05 5.33
C LEU A 263 -20.96 -6.62 4.24
N GLN A 264 -21.45 -5.79 3.32
CA GLN A 264 -22.35 -6.21 2.23
C GLN A 264 -21.73 -7.30 1.36
N ILE A 265 -20.44 -7.16 1.02
CA ILE A 265 -19.72 -8.15 0.19
C ILE A 265 -19.55 -9.48 0.93
N GLN A 266 -19.21 -9.43 2.21
CA GLN A 266 -18.98 -10.64 3.02
C GLN A 266 -20.30 -11.38 3.28
N GLU A 267 -21.39 -10.67 3.56
CA GLU A 267 -22.73 -11.26 3.70
C GLU A 267 -23.21 -11.91 2.40
N ALA A 268 -22.95 -11.28 1.25
CA ALA A 268 -23.27 -11.83 -0.07
C ALA A 268 -22.45 -13.09 -0.38
N ASP A 269 -21.19 -13.16 0.08
CA ASP A 269 -20.34 -14.35 0.01
C ASP A 269 -20.72 -15.42 1.07
N GLY A 270 -21.73 -15.16 1.91
CA GLY A 270 -22.28 -16.10 2.92
C GLY A 270 -21.68 -15.97 4.32
N HIS A 271 -20.76 -15.03 4.55
CA HIS A 271 -20.18 -14.74 5.85
C HIS A 271 -21.09 -13.77 6.61
N LYS A 272 -22.06 -14.31 7.36
CA LYS A 272 -22.98 -13.54 8.17
C LYS A 272 -22.45 -13.36 9.58
N ILE A 273 -22.57 -12.14 10.09
CA ILE A 273 -22.33 -11.80 11.49
C ILE A 273 -23.49 -12.38 12.31
N ASP A 274 -23.20 -13.06 13.42
CA ASP A 274 -24.22 -13.56 14.34
C ASP A 274 -24.78 -12.47 15.27
N ASP A 275 -25.79 -12.82 16.07
CA ASP A 275 -26.45 -11.88 16.99
C ASP A 275 -25.51 -11.30 18.07
N ASN A 276 -24.34 -11.92 18.30
CA ASN A 276 -23.32 -11.44 19.24
C ASN A 276 -22.22 -10.61 18.56
N HIS A 277 -22.43 -10.23 17.30
CA HIS A 277 -21.48 -9.54 16.44
C HIS A 277 -20.24 -10.39 16.11
N MET A 278 -20.37 -11.72 16.05
CA MET A 278 -19.24 -12.63 15.84
C MET A 278 -19.27 -13.32 14.49
N ILE A 279 -18.08 -13.61 13.96
CA ILE A 279 -17.84 -14.61 12.91
C ILE A 279 -16.71 -15.53 13.38
N GLY A 280 -17.06 -16.75 13.77
CA GLY A 280 -16.13 -17.65 14.46
C GLY A 280 -15.69 -17.02 15.78
N ILE A 281 -14.38 -16.81 15.97
CA ILE A 281 -13.87 -16.15 17.19
C ILE A 281 -13.69 -14.63 17.04
N TRP A 282 -13.85 -14.09 15.83
CA TRP A 282 -13.72 -12.65 15.59
C TRP A 282 -14.99 -11.91 15.99
N ARG A 283 -14.90 -10.90 16.86
CA ARG A 283 -15.91 -9.85 16.94
C ARG A 283 -15.74 -8.90 15.77
N VAL A 284 -16.78 -8.77 14.94
CA VAL A 284 -16.80 -7.85 13.81
C VAL A 284 -17.35 -6.50 14.26
N ILE A 285 -16.53 -5.46 14.15
CA ILE A 285 -16.92 -4.08 14.42
C ILE A 285 -17.09 -3.37 13.09
N VAL A 286 -18.32 -2.96 12.79
CA VAL A 286 -18.63 -2.21 11.57
C VAL A 286 -18.40 -0.72 11.83
N VAL A 287 -17.51 -0.13 11.03
CA VAL A 287 -17.12 1.28 11.10
C VAL A 287 -17.93 2.07 10.08
N GLN A 288 -18.58 3.11 10.58
CA GLN A 288 -19.32 4.10 9.80
C GLN A 288 -18.50 5.38 9.64
N GLU A 289 -18.85 6.19 8.64
CA GLU A 289 -18.25 7.52 8.39
C GLU A 289 -16.71 7.47 8.35
N LEU A 290 -16.15 6.66 7.45
CA LEU A 290 -14.70 6.58 7.34
C LEU A 290 -14.08 7.95 7.02
N PRO A 291 -13.00 8.36 7.73
CA PRO A 291 -12.50 9.73 7.64
C PRO A 291 -11.76 10.06 6.34
N PHE A 292 -11.34 9.05 5.56
CA PHE A 292 -10.59 9.24 4.33
C PHE A 292 -11.26 8.53 3.14
N ALA A 293 -11.15 9.10 1.95
CA ALA A 293 -11.54 8.42 0.71
C ALA A 293 -10.61 7.22 0.38
N ASP A 294 -9.34 7.28 0.79
CA ASP A 294 -8.38 6.18 0.61
C ASP A 294 -8.56 5.10 1.67
N GLN A 295 -9.10 3.95 1.28
CA GLN A 295 -9.30 2.79 2.17
C GLN A 295 -8.00 2.26 2.77
N ARG A 296 -6.87 2.41 2.08
CA ARG A 296 -5.58 2.00 2.63
C ARG A 296 -5.15 2.89 3.78
N LEU A 297 -5.52 4.17 3.75
CA LEU A 297 -5.27 5.11 4.83
C LEU A 297 -6.22 4.86 6.00
N ASN A 298 -7.51 4.59 5.74
CA ASN A 298 -8.46 4.15 6.78
C ASN A 298 -7.94 2.91 7.51
N GLY A 299 -7.40 1.92 6.79
CA GLY A 299 -6.81 0.72 7.39
C GLY A 299 -5.60 0.97 8.30
N LYS A 300 -5.01 2.18 8.26
CA LYS A 300 -3.94 2.57 9.19
C LYS A 300 -4.45 2.91 10.58
N ILE A 301 -5.74 3.26 10.71
CA ILE A 301 -6.35 3.59 12.00
C ILE A 301 -6.31 2.37 12.93
N PRO A 302 -6.95 1.22 12.62
CA PRO A 302 -6.88 0.06 13.50
C PRO A 302 -5.47 -0.55 13.57
N LYS A 303 -4.68 -0.42 12.50
CA LYS A 303 -3.29 -0.87 12.47
C LYS A 303 -2.37 -0.16 13.46
N ILE A 304 -2.36 1.17 13.42
CA ILE A 304 -1.38 1.99 14.12
C ILE A 304 -1.95 2.51 15.45
N LEU A 305 -3.24 2.87 15.47
CA LEU A 305 -3.90 3.52 16.60
C LEU A 305 -4.69 2.55 17.51
N ALA A 306 -4.30 1.28 17.62
CA ALA A 306 -5.04 0.35 18.50
C ALA A 306 -5.11 0.84 19.97
N HIS A 307 -4.12 1.60 20.44
CA HIS A 307 -4.13 2.18 21.78
C HIS A 307 -5.22 3.28 21.96
N ARG A 308 -5.70 3.89 20.87
CA ARG A 308 -6.86 4.79 20.88
C ARG A 308 -8.18 4.02 20.82
N LEU A 309 -8.19 2.86 20.16
CA LEU A 309 -9.40 2.03 19.98
C LEU A 309 -9.69 1.11 21.18
N PHE A 310 -8.64 0.68 21.88
CA PHE A 310 -8.69 -0.23 23.02
C PHE A 310 -7.98 0.44 24.23
N PRO A 311 -8.61 1.45 24.86
CA PRO A 311 -7.93 2.27 25.86
C PRO A 311 -7.53 1.51 27.13
N GLN A 312 -8.14 0.36 27.40
CA GLN A 312 -7.79 -0.52 28.53
C GLN A 312 -6.87 -1.68 28.14
N ALA A 313 -6.51 -1.81 26.86
CA ALA A 313 -5.61 -2.87 26.43
C ALA A 313 -4.17 -2.53 26.81
N ARG A 314 -3.49 -3.49 27.44
CA ARG A 314 -2.05 -3.41 27.68
C ARG A 314 -1.26 -3.88 26.48
N TYR A 315 -1.76 -4.88 25.77
CA TYR A 315 -1.07 -5.47 24.61
C TYR A 315 -1.98 -5.55 23.39
N SER A 316 -1.42 -5.33 22.21
CA SER A 316 -2.12 -5.57 20.96
C SER A 316 -1.25 -6.26 19.92
N ILE A 317 -1.86 -7.16 19.16
CA ILE A 317 -1.29 -7.81 17.98
C ILE A 317 -2.10 -7.36 16.75
N TRP A 318 -1.47 -6.61 15.86
CA TRP A 318 -2.00 -6.33 14.53
C TRP A 318 -1.67 -7.48 13.57
N VAL A 319 -2.64 -7.89 12.75
CA VAL A 319 -2.45 -8.83 11.64
C VAL A 319 -3.13 -8.28 10.39
N ASP A 320 -2.37 -8.08 9.30
CA ASP A 320 -2.95 -7.68 8.00
C ASP A 320 -3.98 -8.70 7.51
N SER A 321 -5.13 -8.23 7.01
CA SER A 321 -6.27 -9.03 6.50
C SER A 321 -5.92 -10.10 5.47
N LYS A 322 -4.90 -9.86 4.64
CA LYS A 322 -4.38 -10.84 3.66
C LYS A 322 -3.61 -12.02 4.27
N SER A 323 -3.57 -12.11 5.60
CA SER A 323 -2.80 -13.10 6.37
C SER A 323 -3.69 -13.77 7.41
N GLN A 324 -3.55 -15.09 7.55
CA GLN A 324 -4.19 -15.83 8.65
C GLN A 324 -3.23 -15.94 9.83
N PHE A 325 -3.68 -15.53 11.02
CA PHE A 325 -2.91 -15.68 12.25
C PHE A 325 -2.87 -17.14 12.70
N ARG A 326 -1.69 -17.67 12.99
CA ARG A 326 -1.51 -19.12 13.19
C ARG A 326 -0.73 -19.52 14.44
N GLN A 327 -0.47 -18.57 15.34
CA GLN A 327 0.27 -18.81 16.58
C GLN A 327 -0.52 -18.27 17.76
N ASP A 328 -0.44 -18.95 18.90
CA ASP A 328 -1.12 -18.52 20.12
C ASP A 328 -0.65 -17.10 20.55
N PRO A 329 -1.56 -16.14 20.78
CA PRO A 329 -1.20 -14.76 21.05
C PRO A 329 -0.43 -14.59 22.36
N LEU A 330 -0.70 -15.37 23.40
CA LEU A 330 0.04 -15.30 24.66
C LEU A 330 1.48 -15.79 24.44
N GLY A 331 1.65 -16.87 23.69
CA GLY A 331 2.98 -17.35 23.27
C GLY A 331 3.74 -16.34 22.41
N VAL A 332 3.05 -15.62 21.52
CA VAL A 332 3.65 -14.56 20.70
C VAL A 332 4.10 -13.38 21.56
N LEU A 333 3.28 -12.95 22.52
CA LEU A 333 3.64 -11.87 23.46
C LEU A 333 4.85 -12.27 24.32
N GLU A 334 4.84 -13.51 24.84
CA GLU A 334 5.95 -14.02 25.63
C GLU A 334 7.24 -14.05 24.81
N ALA A 335 7.22 -14.65 23.62
CA ALA A 335 8.42 -14.85 22.83
C ALA A 335 8.99 -13.56 22.24
N LEU A 336 8.14 -12.59 21.89
CA LEU A 336 8.55 -11.39 21.15
C LEU A 336 8.63 -10.12 21.98
N LEU A 337 7.94 -10.04 23.12
CA LEU A 337 7.98 -8.89 24.03
C LEU A 337 8.59 -9.27 25.38
N TRP A 338 7.99 -10.22 26.11
CA TRP A 338 8.34 -10.45 27.52
C TRP A 338 9.74 -11.04 27.67
N ARG A 339 10.04 -12.11 26.94
CA ARG A 339 11.35 -12.78 26.96
C ARG A 339 12.48 -11.88 26.48
N THR A 340 12.19 -10.96 25.56
CA THR A 340 13.18 -10.04 24.98
C THR A 340 13.22 -8.67 25.69
N GLY A 341 12.37 -8.43 26.69
CA GLY A 341 12.23 -7.13 27.35
C GLY A 341 11.91 -5.98 26.37
N SER A 342 11.17 -6.29 25.31
CA SER A 342 10.84 -5.36 24.23
C SER A 342 9.40 -4.87 24.35
N VAL A 343 9.15 -3.61 23.98
CA VAL A 343 7.80 -3.01 24.01
C VAL A 343 7.10 -3.01 22.65
N LEU A 344 7.88 -3.26 21.60
CA LEU A 344 7.41 -3.32 20.22
C LEU A 344 8.21 -4.40 19.50
N ALA A 345 7.50 -5.26 18.77
CA ALA A 345 8.09 -6.24 17.87
C ALA A 345 7.44 -6.14 16.49
N ILE A 346 8.27 -6.12 15.46
CA ILE A 346 7.85 -5.93 14.06
C ILE A 346 8.85 -6.61 13.12
N SER A 347 8.39 -7.10 11.97
CA SER A 347 9.27 -7.82 11.04
C SER A 347 10.23 -6.87 10.33
N GLU A 348 11.47 -7.33 10.15
CA GLU A 348 12.39 -6.75 9.17
C GLU A 348 11.83 -6.86 7.75
N HIS A 349 12.14 -5.87 6.92
CA HIS A 349 11.74 -5.88 5.52
C HIS A 349 12.54 -6.92 4.70
N GLY A 350 11.83 -7.75 3.93
CA GLY A 350 12.45 -8.90 3.27
C GLY A 350 13.42 -8.56 2.13
N ALA A 351 13.23 -7.44 1.44
CA ALA A 351 14.02 -7.09 0.26
C ALA A 351 15.01 -5.96 0.54
N ARG A 352 14.51 -4.74 0.68
CA ARG A 352 15.28 -3.51 0.81
C ARG A 352 15.57 -3.14 2.26
N SER A 353 16.51 -2.21 2.44
CA SER A 353 16.91 -1.72 3.77
C SER A 353 16.99 -0.19 3.88
N SER A 354 16.78 0.55 2.79
CA SER A 354 16.81 2.02 2.73
C SER A 354 15.45 2.58 2.29
N ILE A 355 14.96 3.63 2.95
CA ILE A 355 13.73 4.32 2.54
C ILE A 355 13.81 4.89 1.12
N TYR A 356 15.02 5.25 0.66
CA TYR A 356 15.23 5.81 -0.69
C TYR A 356 15.14 4.73 -1.77
N ASP A 357 15.68 3.53 -1.48
CA ASP A 357 15.52 2.37 -2.36
C ASP A 357 14.05 1.89 -2.35
N GLU A 358 13.37 1.96 -1.20
CA GLU A 358 11.94 1.65 -1.09
C GLU A 358 11.08 2.65 -1.85
N GLY A 359 11.37 3.94 -1.77
CA GLY A 359 10.64 4.99 -2.49
C GLY A 359 10.63 4.74 -4.00
N LYS A 360 11.80 4.42 -4.58
CA LYS A 360 11.90 4.02 -6.00
C LYS A 360 11.00 2.82 -6.31
N ALA A 361 11.09 1.77 -5.49
CA ALA A 361 10.29 0.56 -5.67
C ALA A 361 8.77 0.80 -5.47
N VAL A 362 8.37 1.78 -4.65
CA VAL A 362 6.98 2.19 -4.48
C VAL A 362 6.46 2.85 -5.76
N VAL A 363 7.23 3.77 -6.34
CA VAL A 363 6.86 4.46 -7.59
C VAL A 363 6.82 3.47 -8.76
N GLU A 364 7.86 2.66 -8.93
CA GLU A 364 7.95 1.64 -10.00
C GLU A 364 6.77 0.64 -9.96
N LYS A 365 6.25 0.35 -8.77
CA LYS A 365 5.10 -0.56 -8.57
C LYS A 365 3.75 0.14 -8.63
N ASN A 366 3.70 1.42 -9.02
CA ASN A 366 2.50 2.26 -9.05
C ASN A 366 1.73 2.22 -7.73
N LYS A 367 2.47 2.20 -6.61
CA LYS A 367 1.90 2.08 -5.27
C LYS A 367 1.61 3.46 -4.65
N ALA A 368 2.28 4.50 -5.09
CA ALA A 368 2.00 5.91 -4.82
C ALA A 368 2.55 6.71 -6.01
N THR A 369 2.10 7.96 -6.15
CA THR A 369 2.61 8.83 -7.21
C THR A 369 4.06 9.23 -6.94
N SER A 370 4.79 9.64 -7.99
CA SER A 370 6.18 10.05 -7.83
C SER A 370 6.28 11.32 -6.98
N GLU A 371 5.31 12.21 -7.14
CA GLU A 371 5.20 13.49 -6.45
C GLU A 371 4.98 13.29 -4.95
N GLU A 372 4.05 12.41 -4.57
CA GLU A 372 3.80 12.05 -3.16
C GLU A 372 5.04 11.47 -2.47
N VAL A 373 5.76 10.57 -3.16
CA VAL A 373 6.96 9.92 -2.61
C VAL A 373 8.12 10.90 -2.51
N GLU A 374 8.33 11.73 -3.55
CA GLU A 374 9.42 12.70 -3.54
C GLU A 374 9.19 13.80 -2.49
N ALA A 375 7.95 14.26 -2.29
CA ALA A 375 7.62 15.20 -1.22
C ALA A 375 7.99 14.65 0.17
N GLN A 376 7.69 13.37 0.43
CA GLN A 376 8.05 12.71 1.70
C GLN A 376 9.56 12.60 1.89
N LEU A 377 10.26 12.07 0.88
CA LEU A 377 11.70 11.83 0.95
C LEU A 377 12.49 13.15 0.97
N PHE A 378 12.01 14.18 0.30
CA PHE A 378 12.58 15.52 0.35
C PHE A 378 12.48 16.09 1.77
N GLN A 379 11.32 16.03 2.41
CA GLN A 379 11.19 16.49 3.80
C GLN A 379 12.14 15.72 4.72
N TYR A 380 12.22 14.40 4.59
CA TYR A 380 13.12 13.60 5.44
C TYR A 380 14.59 13.95 5.23
N ARG A 381 14.99 14.31 3.99
CA ARG A 381 16.34 14.84 3.73
C ARG A 381 16.58 16.18 4.44
N GLN A 382 15.61 17.09 4.40
CA GLN A 382 15.70 18.38 5.09
C GLN A 382 15.79 18.20 6.62
N ASP A 383 15.06 17.21 7.16
CA ASP A 383 15.10 16.85 8.57
C ASP A 383 16.41 16.12 8.97
N GLY A 384 17.33 15.89 8.02
CA GLY A 384 18.62 15.25 8.28
C GLY A 384 18.59 13.72 8.33
N PHE A 385 17.55 13.07 7.79
CA PHE A 385 17.46 11.61 7.79
C PHE A 385 18.55 10.97 6.91
N PRO A 386 19.40 10.10 7.47
CA PRO A 386 20.57 9.60 6.77
C PRO A 386 20.23 8.56 5.70
N ASN A 387 21.15 8.36 4.77
CA ASN A 387 21.11 7.27 3.78
C ASN A 387 21.49 5.90 4.36
N GLU A 388 21.65 5.79 5.68
CA GLU A 388 22.04 4.55 6.37
C GLU A 388 21.01 3.44 6.16
N LYS A 389 21.51 2.28 5.73
CA LYS A 389 20.68 1.10 5.43
C LYS A 389 20.40 0.24 6.65
N LYS A 390 21.00 0.57 7.80
CA LYS A 390 20.91 -0.23 9.03
C LYS A 390 20.56 0.64 10.23
N PHE A 391 19.85 0.03 11.17
CA PHE A 391 19.56 0.57 12.49
C PHE A 391 19.93 -0.52 13.50
N ASN A 392 20.86 -0.23 14.42
CA ASN A 392 21.39 -1.20 15.41
C ASN A 392 21.80 -2.55 14.79
N GLY A 393 22.49 -2.52 13.65
CA GLY A 393 22.95 -3.71 12.93
C GLY A 393 21.89 -4.46 12.11
N LYS A 394 20.60 -4.14 12.27
CA LYS A 394 19.47 -4.71 11.52
C LYS A 394 19.04 -3.83 10.35
N LYS A 395 18.22 -4.33 9.44
CA LYS A 395 17.66 -3.49 8.37
C LYS A 395 16.80 -2.38 8.98
N ALA A 396 16.98 -1.15 8.50
CA ALA A 396 16.18 -0.02 9.01
C ALA A 396 14.69 -0.12 8.59
N LEU A 397 14.42 -0.71 7.42
CA LEU A 397 13.06 -0.93 6.93
C LEU A 397 12.35 -2.11 7.60
N VAL A 398 11.04 -1.95 7.79
CA VAL A 398 10.16 -2.97 8.35
C VAL A 398 9.07 -3.42 7.38
N GLU A 399 8.54 -4.62 7.62
CA GLU A 399 7.31 -5.11 7.03
C GLU A 399 6.24 -5.20 8.13
N ALA A 400 5.38 -4.19 8.18
CA ALA A 400 4.37 -4.02 9.22
C ALA A 400 3.12 -4.89 9.04
N SER A 401 3.23 -6.11 8.49
CA SER A 401 2.07 -6.99 8.30
C SER A 401 1.64 -7.70 9.58
N VAL A 402 2.56 -7.78 10.56
CA VAL A 402 2.29 -8.18 11.95
C VAL A 402 3.01 -7.19 12.86
N ILE A 403 2.31 -6.63 13.84
CA ILE A 403 2.87 -5.72 14.84
C ILE A 403 2.44 -6.20 16.22
N VAL A 404 3.40 -6.52 17.08
CA VAL A 404 3.14 -6.95 18.46
C VAL A 404 3.64 -5.83 19.37
N ARG A 405 2.81 -5.31 20.26
CA ARG A 405 3.18 -4.12 21.06
C ARG A 405 2.53 -4.08 22.43
N GLU A 406 3.27 -3.51 23.37
CA GLU A 406 2.78 -3.04 24.67
C GLU A 406 2.39 -1.56 24.57
N HIS A 407 1.25 -1.20 25.12
CA HIS A 407 0.73 0.16 25.15
C HIS A 407 1.32 0.89 26.35
N THR A 408 2.46 1.54 26.11
CA THR A 408 3.14 2.41 27.08
C THR A 408 3.05 3.85 26.60
N PRO A 409 3.25 4.87 27.45
CA PRO A 409 3.28 6.26 27.00
C PRO A 409 4.27 6.50 25.84
N SER A 410 5.48 5.93 25.91
CA SER A 410 6.48 6.02 24.83
C SER A 410 6.03 5.33 23.55
N THR A 411 5.50 4.11 23.64
CA THR A 411 5.00 3.38 22.46
C THR A 411 3.80 4.13 21.86
N ASN A 412 2.88 4.63 22.68
CA ASN A 412 1.71 5.35 22.21
C ASN A 412 2.10 6.64 21.47
N LEU A 413 3.02 7.44 22.03
CA LEU A 413 3.57 8.61 21.34
C LEU A 413 4.19 8.23 19.99
N PHE A 414 5.03 7.19 19.96
CA PHE A 414 5.63 6.70 18.73
C PHE A 414 4.57 6.31 17.68
N MET A 415 3.53 5.59 18.08
CA MET A 415 2.46 5.18 17.16
C MET A 415 1.66 6.39 16.64
N CYS A 416 1.40 7.41 17.48
CA CYS A 416 0.76 8.65 17.05
C CYS A 416 1.60 9.40 16.02
N LEU A 417 2.90 9.59 16.29
CA LEU A 417 3.82 10.26 15.36
C LEU A 417 3.93 9.48 14.04
N TRP A 418 3.97 8.16 14.10
CA TRP A 418 3.98 7.32 12.90
C TRP A 418 2.70 7.47 12.08
N PHE A 419 1.53 7.47 12.73
CA PHE A 419 0.27 7.72 12.06
C PHE A 419 0.23 9.11 11.40
N ASN A 420 0.72 10.15 12.08
CA ASN A 420 0.75 11.52 11.54
C ASN A 420 1.60 11.62 10.28
N GLU A 421 2.76 10.95 10.24
CA GLU A 421 3.61 10.90 9.05
C GLU A 421 2.94 10.16 7.88
N VAL A 422 2.22 9.07 8.19
CA VAL A 422 1.44 8.30 7.21
C VAL A 422 0.28 9.13 6.62
N VAL A 423 -0.39 9.94 7.43
CA VAL A 423 -1.45 10.86 6.97
C VAL A 423 -0.85 12.00 6.15
N ARG A 424 0.20 12.65 6.65
CA ARG A 424 0.79 13.84 6.03
C ARG A 424 1.31 13.57 4.63
N PHE A 425 1.96 12.42 4.45
CA PHE A 425 2.63 12.08 3.21
C PHE A 425 1.92 10.92 2.51
N THR A 426 2.45 9.71 2.62
CA THR A 426 1.96 8.55 1.89
C THR A 426 1.45 7.48 2.83
N SER A 427 0.44 6.72 2.40
CA SER A 427 -0.05 5.53 3.13
C SER A 427 0.96 4.36 3.15
N ARG A 428 2.18 4.57 2.64
CA ARG A 428 3.28 3.60 2.62
C ARG A 428 4.09 3.71 3.92
N ASP A 429 3.54 3.05 4.93
CA ASP A 429 4.07 2.95 6.29
C ASP A 429 5.56 2.52 6.40
N GLN A 430 6.10 1.84 5.39
CA GLN A 430 7.52 1.48 5.27
C GLN A 430 8.47 2.68 5.16
N LEU A 431 8.01 3.81 4.59
CA LEU A 431 8.82 5.02 4.43
C LEU A 431 8.89 5.82 5.73
N SER A 432 7.77 5.90 6.46
CA SER A 432 7.65 6.72 7.68
C SER A 432 8.14 6.02 8.95
N PHE A 433 8.01 4.69 9.06
CA PHE A 433 8.42 3.98 10.28
C PHE A 433 9.89 4.22 10.67
N PRO A 434 10.88 4.06 9.77
CA PRO A 434 12.28 4.24 10.10
C PRO A 434 12.61 5.69 10.45
N PHE A 435 11.93 6.63 9.78
CA PHE A 435 12.04 8.06 10.06
C PHE A 435 11.61 8.36 11.49
N VAL A 436 10.39 7.98 11.87
CA VAL A 436 9.85 8.24 13.22
C VAL A 436 10.71 7.56 14.29
N LEU A 437 11.16 6.34 14.03
CA LEU A 437 11.99 5.58 14.97
C LEU A 437 13.30 6.31 15.28
N ARG A 438 13.98 6.81 14.24
CA ARG A 438 15.22 7.55 14.40
C ARG A 438 14.99 8.93 14.99
N GLN A 439 13.97 9.65 14.52
CA GLN A 439 13.70 11.02 14.93
C GLN A 439 13.26 11.11 16.39
N LEU A 440 12.43 10.18 16.85
CA LEU A 440 11.96 10.16 18.24
C LEU A 440 13.05 9.62 19.18
N SER A 441 13.80 8.60 18.78
CA SER A 441 14.96 8.05 19.50
C SER A 441 14.74 7.57 20.96
N ILE A 442 13.50 7.46 21.46
CA ILE A 442 13.21 7.01 22.83
C ILE A 442 12.95 5.49 22.97
N LEU A 443 12.64 4.81 21.87
CA LEU A 443 12.35 3.38 21.88
C LEU A 443 13.64 2.58 21.68
N THR A 444 14.29 2.22 22.78
CA THR A 444 15.60 1.54 22.77
C THR A 444 15.49 0.02 22.58
N ASN A 445 14.42 -0.61 23.09
CA ASN A 445 14.22 -2.06 23.04
C ASN A 445 13.09 -2.44 22.08
N ILE A 446 13.39 -2.41 20.78
CA ILE A 446 12.48 -2.89 19.72
C ILE A 446 13.00 -4.23 19.17
N ASN A 447 12.13 -5.23 19.17
CA ASN A 447 12.40 -6.52 18.57
C ASN A 447 12.07 -6.50 17.06
N MET A 448 13.03 -6.06 16.25
CA MET A 448 12.94 -6.23 14.80
C MET A 448 13.27 -7.69 14.45
N PHE A 449 12.26 -8.55 14.27
CA PHE A 449 12.44 -9.99 14.06
C PHE A 449 12.60 -10.35 12.57
N PRO A 450 13.29 -11.45 12.23
CA PRO A 450 13.55 -11.81 10.85
C PRO A 450 12.27 -12.26 10.12
N VAL A 451 12.31 -12.19 8.79
CA VAL A 451 11.20 -12.60 7.91
C VAL A 451 10.72 -14.02 8.16
N CYS A 452 11.61 -14.94 8.56
CA CYS A 452 11.20 -16.31 8.84
C CYS A 452 10.29 -16.41 10.08
N THR A 453 10.53 -15.61 11.14
CA THR A 453 9.62 -15.51 12.29
C THR A 453 8.25 -15.00 11.83
N ARG A 454 8.20 -13.98 10.96
CA ARG A 454 6.94 -13.50 10.38
C ARG A 454 6.17 -14.61 9.65
N LYS A 455 6.87 -15.39 8.83
CA LYS A 455 6.28 -16.55 8.12
C LYS A 455 5.81 -17.65 9.06
N GLU A 456 6.35 -17.69 10.28
CA GLU A 456 5.88 -18.60 11.31
C GLU A 456 4.66 -18.06 12.07
N LEU A 457 4.51 -16.74 12.20
CA LEU A 457 3.36 -16.09 12.84
C LEU A 457 2.07 -16.15 12.00
N VAL A 458 2.19 -16.13 10.66
CA VAL A 458 1.02 -16.07 9.77
C VAL A 458 1.16 -16.93 8.52
N ASN A 459 0.03 -17.44 8.02
CA ASN A 459 -0.07 -17.96 6.65
C ASN A 459 -0.39 -16.79 5.70
N THR A 460 0.36 -16.65 4.60
CA THR A 460 0.08 -15.62 3.59
C THR A 460 -0.98 -16.13 2.62
N MET A 461 -2.15 -15.50 2.60
CA MET A 461 -3.28 -15.87 1.73
C MET A 461 -3.33 -15.00 0.47
N GLY A 462 -2.98 -13.71 0.61
CA GLY A 462 -3.06 -12.73 -0.48
C GLY A 462 -4.41 -12.00 -0.51
N HIS A 463 -4.54 -11.05 -1.43
CA HIS A 463 -5.80 -10.31 -1.63
C HIS A 463 -6.75 -11.12 -2.51
N LYS A 464 -8.02 -11.20 -2.12
CA LYS A 464 -9.05 -11.86 -2.93
C LYS A 464 -9.44 -10.98 -4.12
N ARG A 465 -9.63 -9.68 -3.85
CA ARG A 465 -10.10 -8.67 -4.81
C ARG A 465 -9.40 -7.34 -4.56
N LYS A 466 -9.51 -6.40 -5.50
CA LYS A 466 -9.05 -5.02 -5.30
C LYS A 466 -10.09 -4.31 -4.43
N ALA A 467 -9.64 -3.64 -3.36
CA ALA A 467 -10.52 -2.83 -2.53
C ALA A 467 -11.20 -1.72 -3.35
N ILE A 468 -12.49 -1.53 -3.11
CA ILE A 468 -13.33 -0.51 -3.73
C ILE A 468 -13.13 0.80 -2.96
N SER A 469 -12.77 1.88 -3.65
CA SER A 469 -12.78 3.22 -3.07
C SER A 469 -14.22 3.75 -3.05
N GLN A 470 -14.61 4.44 -1.97
CA GLN A 470 -15.83 5.24 -2.03
C GLN A 470 -15.60 6.33 -3.09
N ILE A 471 -16.35 6.26 -4.18
CA ILE A 471 -16.42 7.36 -5.14
C ILE A 471 -17.23 8.43 -4.41
N SER A 472 -16.58 9.56 -4.12
CA SER A 472 -17.18 10.75 -3.52
C SER A 472 -18.36 11.25 -4.34
#